data_AF-W2KEI5-F1
#
_entry.id   AF-W2KEI5-F1
#
_cell.length_a   1.000
_cell.length_b   1.000
_cell.length_c   1.000
_cell.angle_alpha   90.00
_cell.angle_beta   90.00
_cell.angle_gamma   90.00
#
_symmetry.space_group_name_H-M   'P 1'
#
loop_
_entity.id
_entity.type
_entity.pdbx_description
1 polymer ?
#
loop_
_entity_poly.entity_id
_entity_poly.type
_entity_poly.pdbx_seq_one_letter_code
_entity_poly.pdbx_strand_id
1 'polypeptide(L)' 'VLFLVAVGRPRYDAHTRKWVDGKLGVWPFVEMVESKRSSTSRPAGTPELKCLSIAKTTYKAFLIEKIITAIKAK' A
#
# COMPACT_ATOMS: atom_id res chain seq x y z
N VAL A 1 6.10 6.48 9.38
CA VAL A 1 5.66 5.64 8.24
C VAL A 1 4.39 6.26 7.66
N LEU A 2 4.29 6.44 6.34
CA LEU A 2 3.07 6.94 5.68
C LEU A 2 2.30 5.77 5.06
N PHE A 3 0.97 5.88 5.04
CA PHE A 3 0.08 4.92 4.40
C PHE A 3 -0.79 5.57 3.33
N LEU A 4 -1.06 4.84 2.26
CA LEU A 4 -2.08 5.12 1.26
C LEU A 4 -3.32 4.30 1.59
N VAL A 5 -4.44 4.98 1.81
CA VAL A 5 -5.71 4.33 2.13
C VAL A 5 -6.70 4.65 1.01
N ALA A 6 -7.30 3.62 0.42
CA ALA A 6 -8.34 3.78 -0.58
C ALA A 6 -9.68 3.26 -0.03
N VAL A 7 -10.66 4.16 -0.01
CA VAL A 7 -12.04 3.87 0.39
C VAL A 7 -12.95 4.51 -0.64
N GLY A 8 -13.75 3.69 -1.32
CA GLY A 8 -14.86 4.12 -2.16
C GLY A 8 -16.08 4.51 -1.33
N ARG A 9 -17.01 5.20 -1.97
CA ARG A 9 -18.30 5.51 -1.34
C ARG A 9 -19.11 4.22 -1.13
N PRO A 10 -19.70 4.00 0.05
CA PRO A 10 -20.62 2.89 0.24
C PRO A 10 -21.76 2.99 -0.76
N ARG A 11 -21.99 1.91 -1.53
CA ARG A 11 -23.02 1.88 -2.56
C ARG A 11 -23.74 0.55 -2.54
N TYR A 12 -25.04 0.59 -2.84
CA TYR A 12 -25.81 -0.62 -3.06
C TYR A 12 -25.49 -1.17 -4.45
N ASP A 13 -25.14 -2.44 -4.53
CA ASP A 13 -24.97 -3.15 -5.79
C ASP A 13 -26.21 -4.02 -6.06
N ALA A 14 -26.96 -3.66 -7.11
CA ALA A 14 -28.19 -4.34 -7.49
C ALA A 14 -27.93 -5.77 -8.02
N HIS A 15 -26.75 -6.04 -8.58
CA HIS A 15 -26.41 -7.35 -9.13
C HIS A 15 -26.16 -8.38 -8.03
N THR A 16 -25.39 -7.99 -7.01
CA THR A 16 -25.09 -8.86 -5.85
C THR A 16 -26.11 -8.74 -4.72
N ARG A 17 -27.05 -7.76 -4.82
CA ARG A 17 -28.06 -7.39 -3.82
C ARG A 17 -27.46 -7.07 -2.45
N LYS A 18 -26.24 -6.54 -2.42
CA LYS A 18 -25.46 -6.27 -1.21
C LYS A 18 -24.99 -4.83 -1.16
N TRP A 19 -24.76 -4.34 0.04
CA TRP A 19 -24.05 -3.09 0.27
C TRP A 19 -22.55 -3.33 0.12
N VAL A 20 -21.91 -2.50 -0.70
CA VAL A 20 -20.46 -2.48 -0.84
C VAL A 20 -19.93 -1.43 0.13
N ASP A 21 -19.13 -1.83 1.11
CA ASP A 21 -18.58 -0.94 2.14
C ASP A 21 -17.53 0.05 1.62
N GLY A 22 -17.10 -0.11 0.36
CA GLY A 22 -16.11 0.76 -0.27
C GLY A 22 -14.67 0.58 0.22
N LYS A 23 -14.42 -0.20 1.27
CA LYS A 23 -13.06 -0.49 1.76
C LYS A 23 -12.26 -1.23 0.68
N LEU A 24 -11.24 -0.60 0.10
CA LEU A 24 -10.39 -1.21 -0.93
C LEU A 24 -9.09 -1.76 -0.34
N GLY A 25 -8.38 -0.96 0.44
CA GLY A 25 -7.14 -1.40 1.07
C GLY A 25 -6.31 -0.29 1.73
N VAL A 26 -5.24 -0.72 2.40
CA VAL A 26 -4.24 0.11 3.08
C VAL A 26 -2.85 -0.37 2.64
N TRP A 27 -2.02 0.54 2.13
CA TRP A 27 -0.68 0.23 1.67
C TRP A 27 0.35 1.16 2.31
N PRO A 28 1.37 0.63 3.01
CA PRO A 28 2.47 1.45 3.52
C PRO A 28 3.41 1.91 2.39
N PHE A 29 3.89 3.14 2.46
CA PHE A 29 5.00 3.63 1.64
C PHE A 29 6.33 3.17 2.23
N VAL A 30 6.62 1.89 2.04
CA VAL A 30 7.84 1.26 2.54
C VAL A 30 8.49 0.39 1.47
N GLU A 31 9.80 0.31 1.54
CA GLU A 31 10.62 -0.62 0.76
C GLU A 31 11.37 -1.56 1.70
N MET A 32 11.54 -2.80 1.26
CA MET A 32 12.41 -3.76 1.91
C MET A 32 13.84 -3.53 1.43
N VAL A 33 14.71 -3.08 2.31
CA VAL A 33 16.11 -2.75 2.01
C VAL A 33 17.00 -3.48 3.00
N GLU A 34 18.09 -4.03 2.52
CA GLU A 34 19.09 -4.64 3.40
C GLU A 34 19.76 -3.61 4.31
N SER A 35 19.96 -4.00 5.56
CA SER A 35 20.66 -3.16 6.53
C SER A 35 22.09 -2.94 6.06
N LYS A 36 22.44 -1.67 5.82
CA LYS A 36 23.78 -1.28 5.34
C LYS A 36 24.83 -1.29 6.46
N ARG A 37 24.40 -1.21 7.71
CA ARG A 37 25.28 -1.09 8.87
C ARG A 37 24.94 -2.19 9.87
N SER A 38 25.94 -2.91 10.35
CA SER A 38 25.77 -3.80 11.49
C SER A 38 25.51 -2.97 12.75
N SER A 39 24.43 -3.29 13.43
CA SER A 39 24.11 -2.83 14.79
C SER A 39 23.94 -4.04 15.70
N THR A 40 23.98 -3.84 17.01
CA THR A 40 23.84 -4.91 18.00
C THR A 40 22.63 -5.81 17.75
N SER A 41 21.52 -5.24 17.29
CA SER A 41 20.26 -5.97 17.06
C SER A 41 20.05 -6.37 15.60
N ARG A 42 20.93 -5.97 14.68
CA ARG A 42 20.77 -6.19 13.24
C ARG A 42 22.13 -6.30 12.55
N PRO A 43 22.58 -7.52 12.21
CA PRO A 43 23.76 -7.68 11.36
C PRO A 43 23.49 -7.06 9.98
N ALA A 44 24.56 -6.61 9.32
CA ALA A 44 24.46 -6.09 7.96
C ALA A 44 23.87 -7.17 7.02
N GLY A 45 23.04 -6.75 6.07
CA GLY A 45 22.31 -7.68 5.19
C GLY A 45 20.94 -8.13 5.73
N THR A 46 20.60 -7.86 6.99
CA THR A 46 19.25 -8.16 7.49
C THR A 46 18.21 -7.33 6.74
N PRO A 47 17.10 -7.90 6.26
CA PRO A 47 16.05 -7.14 5.60
C PRO A 47 15.36 -6.18 6.58
N GLU A 48 15.29 -4.91 6.21
CA GLU A 48 14.66 -3.85 6.99
C GLU A 48 13.62 -3.10 6.17
N LEU A 49 12.51 -2.73 6.79
CA LEU A 49 11.53 -1.83 6.20
C LEU A 49 12.01 -0.39 6.35
N LYS A 50 12.23 0.30 5.23
CA LYS A 50 12.53 1.73 5.18
C LYS A 50 11.38 2.51 4.59
N CYS A 51 11.13 3.68 5.15
CA CYS A 51 10.12 4.60 4.61
C CYS A 51 10.60 5.14 3.27
N LEU A 52 9.75 5.04 2.26
CA LEU A 52 9.97 5.66 0.97
C LEU A 52 9.67 7.15 1.04
N SER A 53 10.46 7.95 0.32
CA SER A 53 10.10 9.34 0.06
C SER A 53 8.94 9.42 -0.93
N ILE A 54 7.96 10.27 -0.64
CA ILE A 54 6.77 10.41 -1.47
C ILE A 54 7.05 11.45 -2.55
N ALA A 55 7.46 10.98 -3.71
CA ALA A 55 7.50 11.77 -4.93
C ALA A 55 6.23 11.53 -5.76
N LYS A 56 5.94 12.46 -6.68
CA LYS A 56 4.81 12.37 -7.62
C LYS A 56 4.83 11.06 -8.43
N THR A 57 6.01 10.56 -8.78
CA THR A 57 6.21 9.31 -9.53
C THR A 57 5.85 8.10 -8.67
N THR A 58 6.39 8.01 -7.45
CA THR A 58 6.10 6.94 -6.49
C THR A 58 4.60 6.87 -6.19
N TYR A 59 3.98 8.01 -5.94
CA TYR A 59 2.53 8.08 -5.69
C TYR A 59 1.70 7.59 -6.88
N LYS A 60 2.05 7.99 -8.10
CA LYS A 60 1.41 7.51 -9.33
C LYS A 60 1.56 6.00 -9.52
N ALA A 61 2.74 5.44 -9.27
CA ALA A 61 2.97 4.00 -9.36
C ALA A 61 2.06 3.24 -8.38
N PHE A 62 1.97 3.69 -7.13
CA PHE A 62 1.08 3.10 -6.13
C PHE A 62 -0.41 3.18 -6.53
N LEU A 63 -0.86 4.29 -7.12
CA LEU A 63 -2.23 4.40 -7.64
C LEU A 63 -2.53 3.35 -8.71
N ILE A 64 -1.63 3.19 -9.67
CA ILE A 64 -1.81 2.28 -10.81
C ILE A 64 -1.71 0.82 -10.34
N GLU A 65 -0.62 0.48 -9.66
CA GLU A 65 -0.30 -0.90 -9.32
C GLU A 65 -1.16 -1.43 -8.17
N LYS A 66 -1.48 -0.60 -7.18
CA LYS A 66 -2.20 -1.03 -5.98
C LYS A 66 -3.68 -0.70 -6.09
N ILE A 67 -4.04 0.58 -6.26
CA ILE A 67 -5.43 1.01 -6.16
C ILE A 67 -6.27 0.56 -7.37
N ILE A 68 -5.83 0.84 -8.59
CA ILE A 68 -6.60 0.46 -9.80
C ILE A 68 -6.74 -1.06 -9.87
N THR A 69 -5.67 -1.80 -9.59
CA THR A 69 -5.71 -3.27 -9.51
C THR A 69 -6.70 -3.76 -8.45
N ALA A 70 -6.71 -3.16 -7.25
CA ALA A 70 -7.66 -3.52 -6.19
C ALA A 70 -9.12 -3.20 -6.55
N ILE A 71 -9.37 -2.13 -7.31
CA ILE A 71 -10.71 -1.81 -7.81
C ILE A 71 -11.14 -2.83 -8.87
N LYS A 72 -10.26 -3.22 -9.79
CA LYS A 72 -10.58 -4.19 -10.85
C LYS A 72 -10.83 -5.61 -10.33
N ALA A 73 -10.22 -5.97 -9.20
CA ALA A 73 -10.36 -7.29 -8.60
C ALA A 73 -11.69 -7.47 -7.82
N LYS A 74 -12.50 -6.43 -7.68
CA LYS A 74 -13.66 -6.38 -6.80
C LYS A 74 -14.95 -6.19 -7.57
#